data_AF-A0A5Q4BVI7-F1
#
_entry.id   AF-A0A5Q4BVI7-F1
#
_cell.length_a   1.000
_cell.length_b   1.000
_cell.length_c   1.000
_cell.angle_alpha   90.00
_cell.angle_beta   90.00
_cell.angle_gamma   90.00
#
_symmetry.space_group_name_H-M   'P 1'
#
loop_
_entity.id
_entity.type
_entity.pdbx_description
1 polymer ?
#
loop_
_entity_poly.entity_id
_entity_poly.type
_entity_poly.pdbx_seq_one_letter_code
_entity_poly.pdbx_strand_id
1 'polypeptide(L)'
;MSSATPAGCFHDALKATALASSSRQLNQPDLMIQAIRLYGKAVTGLNEALQSPVTRRDDSVLVALFVLGLFEVIAARPSQSRPANAEASCHPHSEGGLAMLQYRSEVMVNGNIDKVILAFFSFVALSECFMTYPGDFLLWSKLRTLTAPTADGPCFEPLLCRAVEFKIVGEEMMIRNGLAAGFTTFALLQSGMRSIEDLKTVAEH
;
A
#
# COMPACT_ATOMS: atom_id res chain seq x y z
N MET A 1 17.03 4.94 -26.93
CA MET A 1 16.35 5.17 -25.64
C MET A 1 16.37 6.66 -25.38
N SER A 2 15.26 7.36 -25.63
CA SER A 2 15.17 8.80 -25.34
C SER A 2 15.06 8.95 -23.82
N SER A 3 16.00 9.67 -23.20
CA SER A 3 15.90 10.03 -21.78
C SER A 3 14.78 11.04 -21.63
N ALA A 4 13.56 10.57 -21.46
CA ALA A 4 12.44 11.43 -21.11
C ALA A 4 12.75 12.07 -19.75
N THR A 5 12.74 13.40 -19.70
CA THR A 5 12.91 14.16 -18.46
C THR A 5 11.78 13.75 -17.49
N PRO A 6 12.09 13.29 -16.27
CA PRO A 6 11.07 12.93 -15.28
C PRO A 6 10.10 14.08 -15.03
N ALA A 7 8.84 13.77 -14.76
CA ALA A 7 7.84 14.77 -14.40
C ALA A 7 8.32 15.62 -13.21
N GLY A 8 8.14 16.94 -13.30
CA GLY A 8 8.64 17.87 -12.29
C GLY A 8 8.13 17.57 -10.86
N CYS A 9 6.94 16.99 -10.75
CA CYS A 9 6.35 16.57 -9.47
C CYS A 9 7.19 15.51 -8.74
N PHE A 10 7.88 14.63 -9.46
CA PHE A 10 8.76 13.62 -8.87
C PHE A 10 9.93 14.25 -8.13
N HIS A 11 10.60 15.23 -8.74
CA HIS A 11 11.74 15.90 -8.12
C HIS A 11 11.34 16.66 -6.87
N ASP A 12 10.19 17.34 -6.90
CA ASP A 12 9.69 18.06 -5.73
C ASP A 12 9.25 17.08 -4.62
N ALA A 13 8.59 15.97 -4.95
CA ALA A 13 8.20 14.93 -4.00
C ALA A 13 9.42 14.29 -3.31
N LEU A 14 10.45 13.95 -4.10
CA LEU A 14 11.69 13.36 -3.60
C LEU A 14 12.42 14.31 -2.63
N LYS A 15 12.55 15.59 -3.01
CA LYS A 15 13.17 16.59 -2.14
C LYS A 15 12.37 16.84 -0.87
N ALA A 16 11.03 16.91 -0.97
CA ALA A 16 10.16 17.04 0.19
C ALA A 16 10.39 15.89 1.17
N THR A 17 10.38 14.65 0.68
CA THR A 17 10.57 13.45 1.50
C THR A 17 11.95 13.39 2.13
N ALA A 18 13.00 13.70 1.37
CA ALA A 18 14.36 13.75 1.88
C ALA A 18 14.51 14.80 2.99
N LEU A 19 13.99 16.02 2.79
CA LEU A 19 14.04 17.08 3.79
C LEU A 19 13.23 16.74 5.04
N ALA A 20 12.06 16.11 4.89
CA ALA A 20 11.27 15.64 6.03
C ALA A 20 12.04 14.60 6.84
N SER A 21 12.69 13.65 6.16
CA SER A 21 13.52 12.63 6.80
C SER A 21 14.72 13.24 7.53
N SER A 22 15.46 14.14 6.88
CA SER A 22 16.59 14.86 7.48
C SER A 22 16.15 15.73 8.66
N SER A 23 14.99 16.40 8.57
CA SER A 23 14.43 17.18 9.68
C SER A 23 14.25 16.32 10.93
N ARG A 24 13.71 15.10 10.77
CA ARG A 24 13.53 14.14 11.87
C ARG A 24 14.84 13.63 12.42
N GLN A 25 15.74 13.17 11.54
CA GLN A 25 17.01 12.56 11.95
C GLN A 25 17.96 13.56 12.61
N LEU A 26 17.96 14.82 12.15
CA LEU A 26 18.86 15.87 12.62
C LEU A 26 18.21 16.80 13.65
N ASN A 27 16.93 16.59 14.00
CA ASN A 27 16.13 17.47 14.85
C ASN A 27 16.14 18.95 14.40
N GLN A 28 16.09 19.17 13.07
CA GLN A 28 16.09 20.51 12.46
C GLN A 28 14.68 20.85 11.94
N PRO A 29 13.83 21.53 12.72
CA PRO A 29 12.43 21.79 12.34
C PRO A 29 12.28 22.68 11.10
N ASP A 30 13.25 23.55 10.81
CA ASP A 30 13.23 24.41 9.62
C ASP A 30 13.27 23.62 8.31
N LEU A 31 13.93 22.46 8.32
CA LEU A 31 13.91 21.54 7.17
C LEU A 31 12.51 21.00 6.92
N MET A 32 11.69 20.76 7.96
CA MET A 32 10.31 20.32 7.79
C MET A 32 9.44 21.41 7.16
N ILE A 33 9.68 22.68 7.49
CA ILE A 33 8.96 23.82 6.87
C ILE A 33 9.23 23.85 5.37
N GLN A 34 10.49 23.65 4.96
CA GLN A 34 10.85 23.56 3.55
C GLN A 34 10.25 22.31 2.88
N ALA A 35 10.26 21.18 3.59
CA ALA A 35 9.70 19.93 3.13
C ALA A 35 8.20 20.06 2.81
N ILE A 36 7.42 20.70 3.69
CA ILE A 36 5.98 20.95 3.50
C ILE A 36 5.72 21.83 2.27
N ARG A 37 6.55 22.86 2.03
CA ARG A 37 6.42 23.71 0.83
C ARG A 37 6.65 22.93 -0.46
N LEU A 38 7.68 22.09 -0.49
CA LEU A 38 7.96 21.24 -1.66
C LEU A 38 6.91 20.15 -1.85
N TYR A 39 6.39 19.58 -0.77
CA TYR A 39 5.26 18.64 -0.82
C TYR A 39 4.04 19.30 -1.48
N GLY A 40 3.65 20.52 -1.06
CA GLY A 40 2.54 21.23 -1.68
C GLY A 40 2.74 21.47 -3.18
N LYS A 41 3.96 21.86 -3.59
CA LYS A 41 4.31 22.03 -5.01
C LYS A 41 4.23 20.70 -5.78
N ALA A 42 4.72 19.62 -5.19
CA ALA A 42 4.69 18.29 -5.77
C ALA A 42 3.25 17.78 -5.96
N VAL A 43 2.35 18.01 -5.00
CA VAL A 43 0.92 17.66 -5.11
C VAL A 43 0.26 18.42 -6.28
N THR A 44 0.52 19.73 -6.41
CA THR A 44 0.01 20.52 -7.54
C THR A 44 0.51 19.96 -8.88
N GLY A 45 1.82 19.74 -9.01
CA GLY A 45 2.40 19.18 -10.23
C GLY A 45 1.94 17.75 -10.53
N LEU A 46 1.69 16.94 -9.50
CA LEU A 46 1.14 15.60 -9.67
C LEU A 46 -0.28 15.68 -10.23
N ASN A 47 -1.13 16.53 -9.67
CA ASN A 47 -2.49 16.73 -10.17
C ASN A 47 -2.50 17.19 -11.63
N GLU A 48 -1.62 18.13 -12.01
CA GLU A 48 -1.45 18.55 -13.40
C GLU A 48 -1.02 17.38 -14.31
N ALA A 49 -0.02 16.60 -13.87
CA ALA A 49 0.47 15.45 -14.63
C ALA A 49 -0.60 14.36 -14.80
N LEU A 50 -1.47 14.18 -13.79
CA LEU A 50 -2.59 13.27 -13.86
C LEU A 50 -3.66 13.74 -14.85
N GLN A 51 -3.84 15.03 -15.14
CA GLN A 51 -4.83 15.49 -16.12
C GLN A 51 -4.43 15.20 -17.58
N SER A 52 -3.14 15.01 -17.86
CA SER A 52 -2.65 14.74 -19.21
C SER A 52 -2.57 13.22 -19.49
N PRO A 53 -3.16 12.74 -20.60
CA PRO A 53 -3.15 11.31 -20.96
C PRO A 53 -1.74 10.80 -21.30
N VAL A 54 -0.80 11.69 -21.62
CA VAL A 54 0.58 11.35 -21.91
C VAL A 54 1.38 11.22 -20.60
N THR A 55 1.34 12.24 -19.74
CA THR A 55 2.16 12.28 -18.53
C THR A 55 1.66 11.34 -17.44
N ARG A 56 0.34 11.05 -17.37
CA ARG A 56 -0.21 10.08 -16.40
C ARG A 56 0.41 8.67 -16.54
N ARG A 57 0.94 8.35 -17.72
CA ARG A 57 1.58 7.05 -18.03
C ARG A 57 3.08 7.02 -17.69
N ASP A 58 3.65 8.13 -17.23
CA ASP A 58 5.07 8.20 -16.88
C ASP A 58 5.32 7.53 -15.51
N ASP A 59 6.37 6.73 -15.43
CA ASP A 59 6.81 6.07 -14.20
C ASP A 59 7.07 7.10 -13.08
N SER A 60 7.61 8.27 -13.42
CA SER A 60 7.87 9.35 -12.47
C SER A 60 6.61 9.88 -11.79
N VAL A 61 5.44 9.82 -12.44
CA VAL A 61 4.15 10.22 -11.83
C VAL A 61 3.71 9.20 -10.79
N LEU A 62 3.82 7.91 -11.11
CA LEU A 62 3.51 6.84 -10.16
C LEU A 62 4.48 6.87 -8.96
N VAL A 63 5.77 7.08 -9.21
CA VAL A 63 6.78 7.20 -8.15
C VAL A 63 6.56 8.47 -7.33
N ALA A 64 6.17 9.60 -7.93
CA ALA A 64 5.84 10.82 -7.18
C ALA A 64 4.71 10.56 -6.18
N LEU A 65 3.64 9.90 -6.60
CA LEU A 65 2.52 9.53 -5.71
C LEU A 65 3.01 8.63 -4.56
N PHE A 66 3.84 7.63 -4.86
CA PHE A 66 4.41 6.75 -3.85
C PHE A 66 5.26 7.51 -2.81
N VAL A 67 6.15 8.38 -3.30
CA VAL A 67 7.07 9.17 -2.47
C VAL A 67 6.33 10.20 -1.63
N LEU A 68 5.26 10.81 -2.14
CA LEU A 68 4.39 11.69 -1.34
C LEU A 68 3.74 10.94 -0.17
N GLY A 69 3.37 9.67 -0.36
CA GLY A 69 2.87 8.84 0.74
C GLY A 69 3.93 8.62 1.82
N LEU A 70 5.19 8.41 1.43
CA LEU A 70 6.31 8.32 2.39
C LEU A 70 6.53 9.63 3.15
N PHE A 71 6.45 10.77 2.45
CA PHE A 71 6.53 12.09 3.11
C PHE A 71 5.50 12.20 4.23
N GLU A 72 4.24 11.84 3.97
CA GLU A 72 3.16 11.96 4.96
C GLU A 72 3.40 11.08 6.18
N VAL A 73 3.92 9.87 6.00
CA VAL A 73 4.31 8.97 7.11
C VAL A 73 5.43 9.59 7.96
N ILE A 74 6.43 10.21 7.34
CA ILE A 74 7.55 10.86 8.05
C ILE A 74 7.10 12.17 8.73
N ALA A 75 6.26 12.95 8.04
CA ALA A 75 5.77 14.24 8.50
C ALA A 75 4.72 14.09 9.60
N ALA A 76 4.00 12.97 9.64
CA ALA A 76 3.06 12.65 10.71
C ALA A 76 3.75 12.83 12.08
N ARG A 77 3.20 13.71 12.91
CA ARG A 77 3.60 13.79 14.31
C ARG A 77 2.95 12.62 15.05
N PRO A 78 3.67 11.89 15.91
CA PRO A 78 3.03 11.02 16.88
C PRO A 78 2.20 11.93 17.81
N SER A 79 0.92 12.12 17.52
CA SER A 79 0.03 12.83 18.43
C SER A 79 -0.39 11.85 19.52
N GLN A 80 -0.12 12.19 20.78
CA GLN A 80 -0.63 11.47 21.96
C GLN A 80 -2.18 11.43 22.03
N SER A 81 -2.85 12.18 21.15
CA SER A 81 -4.30 12.35 21.05
C SER A 81 -4.87 11.93 19.69
N ARG A 82 -4.19 11.04 18.95
CA ARG A 82 -4.82 10.45 17.75
C ARG A 82 -5.93 9.51 18.25
N PRO A 83 -7.21 9.71 17.88
CA PRO A 83 -8.23 8.73 18.22
C PRO A 83 -7.78 7.37 17.67
N ALA A 84 -7.95 6.29 18.44
CA ALA A 84 -7.47 4.94 18.10
C ALA A 84 -7.96 4.43 16.73
N ASN A 85 -8.99 5.10 16.19
CA ASN A 85 -9.72 4.87 14.96
C ASN A 85 -9.34 5.83 13.81
N ALA A 86 -8.47 6.81 14.05
CA ALA A 86 -7.76 7.51 12.97
C ALA A 86 -6.39 6.84 12.84
N GLU A 87 -6.35 5.61 12.35
CA GLU A 87 -5.07 4.95 12.08
C GLU A 87 -4.22 5.88 11.22
N ALA A 88 -2.95 6.02 11.61
CA ALA A 88 -1.94 6.45 10.67
C ALA A 88 -1.87 5.35 9.62
N SER A 89 -2.73 5.43 8.60
CA SER A 89 -2.58 4.59 7.42
C SER A 89 -1.14 4.76 6.98
N CYS A 90 -0.37 3.67 7.04
CA CYS A 90 1.03 3.66 6.63
C CYS A 90 1.17 3.80 5.11
N HIS A 91 0.06 4.04 4.42
CA HIS A 91 -0.09 4.02 2.98
C HIS A 91 -1.16 5.03 2.49
N PRO A 92 -1.02 6.32 2.83
CA PRO A 92 -2.08 7.33 2.63
C PRO A 92 -2.47 7.58 1.17
N HIS A 93 -1.67 7.10 0.21
CA HIS A 93 -1.94 7.19 -1.23
C HIS A 93 -2.10 5.84 -1.92
N SER A 94 -2.28 4.75 -1.16
CA SER A 94 -2.45 3.41 -1.74
C SER A 94 -3.63 3.31 -2.69
N GLU A 95 -4.78 3.91 -2.37
CA GLU A 95 -5.95 3.91 -3.25
C GLU A 95 -5.64 4.55 -4.61
N GLY A 96 -5.05 5.74 -4.61
CA GLY A 96 -4.62 6.40 -5.85
C GLY A 96 -3.56 5.58 -6.59
N GLY A 97 -2.64 4.93 -5.86
CA GLY A 97 -1.59 4.11 -6.42
C GLY A 97 -2.13 2.86 -7.12
N LEU A 98 -3.06 2.15 -6.48
CA LEU A 98 -3.74 1.00 -7.06
C LEU A 98 -4.58 1.41 -8.28
N ALA A 99 -5.30 2.54 -8.21
CA ALA A 99 -6.05 3.05 -9.36
C ALA A 99 -5.12 3.39 -10.54
N MET A 100 -3.94 3.95 -10.28
CA MET A 100 -2.93 4.19 -11.32
C MET A 100 -2.39 2.88 -11.90
N LEU A 101 -2.07 1.88 -11.07
CA LEU A 101 -1.60 0.57 -11.53
C LEU A 101 -2.65 -0.12 -12.41
N GLN A 102 -3.92 -0.08 -12.01
CA GLN A 102 -5.04 -0.60 -12.79
C GLN A 102 -5.16 0.11 -14.15
N TYR A 103 -5.17 1.45 -14.16
CA TYR A 103 -5.20 2.24 -15.39
C TYR A 103 -4.04 1.91 -16.33
N ARG A 104 -2.81 1.88 -15.80
CA ARG A 104 -1.57 1.61 -16.54
C ARG A 104 -1.60 0.23 -17.18
N SER A 105 -2.10 -0.76 -16.45
CA SER A 105 -2.38 -2.10 -16.94
C SER A 105 -3.38 -2.10 -18.11
N GLU A 106 -4.52 -1.41 -17.97
CA GLU A 106 -5.56 -1.33 -19.01
C GLU A 106 -5.05 -0.69 -20.31
N VAL A 107 -4.13 0.27 -20.20
CA VAL A 107 -3.50 0.91 -21.37
C VAL A 107 -2.21 0.22 -21.83
N MET A 108 -1.93 -1.00 -21.34
CA MET A 108 -0.75 -1.81 -21.66
C MET A 108 0.60 -1.09 -21.43
N VAL A 109 0.62 -0.19 -20.45
CA VAL A 109 1.84 0.46 -19.95
C VAL A 109 2.20 -0.25 -18.65
N ASN A 110 2.92 -1.37 -18.74
CA ASN A 110 3.39 -2.11 -17.59
C ASN A 110 4.93 -2.13 -17.52
N GLY A 111 5.48 -1.44 -16.53
CA GLY A 111 6.91 -1.34 -16.28
C GLY A 111 7.35 -2.18 -15.07
N ASN A 112 8.68 -2.32 -14.90
CA ASN A 112 9.22 -2.93 -13.68
C ASN A 112 8.83 -2.15 -12.41
N ILE A 113 8.65 -0.83 -12.52
CA ILE A 113 8.24 -0.01 -11.38
C ILE A 113 6.85 -0.39 -10.87
N ASP A 114 5.95 -0.79 -11.77
CA ASP A 114 4.58 -1.19 -11.42
C ASP A 114 4.60 -2.44 -10.55
N LYS A 115 5.46 -3.41 -10.90
CA LYS A 115 5.66 -4.63 -10.11
C LYS A 115 6.22 -4.33 -8.73
N VAL A 116 7.20 -3.44 -8.64
CA VAL A 116 7.81 -3.06 -7.34
C VAL A 116 6.80 -2.36 -6.44
N ILE A 117 6.02 -1.42 -6.98
CA ILE A 117 5.02 -0.68 -6.21
C ILE A 117 3.84 -1.59 -5.83
N LEU A 118 3.41 -2.48 -6.74
CA LEU A 118 2.39 -3.49 -6.44
C LEU A 118 2.86 -4.44 -5.33
N ALA A 119 4.10 -4.92 -5.39
CA ALA A 119 4.67 -5.76 -4.34
C ALA A 119 4.73 -5.03 -3.00
N PHE A 120 5.11 -3.74 -2.99
CA PHE A 120 5.09 -2.94 -1.77
C PHE A 120 3.67 -2.84 -1.19
N PHE A 121 2.66 -2.45 -2.00
CA PHE A 121 1.29 -2.37 -1.52
C PHE A 121 0.75 -3.72 -1.06
N SER A 122 1.20 -4.80 -1.69
CA SER A 122 0.95 -6.17 -1.23
C SER A 122 1.50 -6.35 0.19
N PHE A 123 2.80 -6.16 0.43
CA PHE A 123 3.35 -6.28 1.79
C PHE A 123 2.66 -5.40 2.83
N VAL A 124 2.28 -4.18 2.46
CA VAL A 124 1.54 -3.30 3.36
C VAL A 124 0.14 -3.84 3.67
N ALA A 125 -0.61 -4.31 2.67
CA ALA A 125 -1.92 -4.90 2.88
C ALA A 125 -1.87 -6.17 3.73
N LEU A 126 -0.83 -6.98 3.57
CA LEU A 126 -0.58 -8.14 4.43
C LEU A 126 -0.31 -7.70 5.87
N SER A 127 0.52 -6.67 6.05
CA SER A 127 0.84 -6.14 7.38
C SER A 127 -0.40 -5.56 8.06
N GLU A 128 -1.19 -4.74 7.35
CA GLU A 128 -2.48 -4.23 7.80
C GLU A 128 -3.38 -5.39 8.21
N CYS A 129 -3.54 -6.39 7.34
CA CYS A 129 -4.36 -7.56 7.61
C CYS A 129 -4.02 -8.22 8.94
N PHE A 130 -2.76 -8.29 9.38
CA PHE A 130 -2.40 -8.92 10.65
C PHE A 130 -2.24 -7.96 11.83
N MET A 131 -2.19 -6.65 11.60
CA MET A 131 -1.93 -5.64 12.64
C MET A 131 -3.16 -4.79 13.01
N THR A 132 -4.18 -4.71 12.17
CA THR A 132 -5.40 -3.91 12.43
C THR A 132 -6.52 -4.72 13.08
N TYR A 133 -7.49 -3.99 13.65
CA TYR A 133 -8.68 -4.57 14.25
C TYR A 133 -9.52 -5.36 13.22
N PRO A 134 -10.29 -6.36 13.66
CA PRO A 134 -11.11 -7.17 12.77
C PRO A 134 -12.05 -6.37 11.87
N GLY A 135 -12.10 -6.72 10.59
CA GLY A 135 -13.03 -6.17 9.61
C GLY A 135 -12.57 -4.93 8.84
N ASP A 136 -11.37 -4.39 9.08
CA ASP A 136 -10.80 -3.28 8.30
C ASP A 136 -9.69 -3.79 7.35
N PHE A 137 -10.12 -4.39 6.22
CA PHE A 137 -9.24 -4.96 5.19
C PHE A 137 -9.36 -4.22 3.86
N LEU A 138 -9.43 -2.90 3.90
CA LEU A 138 -9.79 -2.10 2.73
C LEU A 138 -8.74 -2.26 1.60
N LEU A 139 -7.45 -2.22 1.94
CA LEU A 139 -6.38 -2.33 0.95
C LEU A 139 -6.31 -3.74 0.34
N TRP A 140 -6.42 -4.78 1.17
CA TRP A 140 -6.43 -6.16 0.71
C TRP A 140 -7.60 -6.44 -0.25
N SER A 141 -8.79 -5.95 0.08
CA SER A 141 -9.98 -6.10 -0.76
C SER A 141 -9.79 -5.47 -2.14
N LYS A 142 -9.18 -4.27 -2.20
CA LYS A 142 -8.85 -3.61 -3.47
C LYS A 142 -7.81 -4.36 -4.27
N LEU A 143 -6.75 -4.87 -3.64
CA LEU A 143 -5.72 -5.68 -4.31
C LEU A 143 -6.30 -6.94 -4.96
N ARG A 144 -7.26 -7.61 -4.30
CA ARG A 144 -7.93 -8.79 -4.88
C ARG A 144 -8.73 -8.47 -6.15
N THR A 145 -9.26 -7.26 -6.25
CA THR A 145 -10.03 -6.82 -7.43
C THR A 145 -9.16 -6.33 -8.58
N LEU A 146 -7.84 -6.19 -8.38
CA LEU A 146 -6.93 -5.75 -9.43
C LEU A 146 -6.79 -6.89 -10.46
N THR A 147 -7.47 -6.75 -11.60
CA THR A 147 -7.53 -7.75 -12.68
C THR A 147 -6.38 -7.62 -13.68
N ALA A 148 -5.37 -6.82 -13.35
CA ALA A 148 -4.32 -6.39 -14.27
C ALA A 148 -3.48 -7.55 -14.84
N PRO A 149 -3.19 -7.58 -16.16
CA PRO A 149 -2.25 -8.52 -16.80
C PRO A 149 -0.78 -8.19 -16.51
N THR A 150 -0.47 -7.59 -15.35
CA THR A 150 0.91 -7.55 -14.81
C THR A 150 1.30 -8.94 -14.29
N ALA A 151 1.23 -9.91 -15.20
CA ALA A 151 1.56 -11.33 -15.16
C ALA A 151 0.98 -12.23 -14.05
N ASP A 152 0.82 -11.83 -12.79
CA ASP A 152 0.58 -12.82 -11.71
C ASP A 152 -0.39 -12.36 -10.57
N GLY A 153 -1.13 -11.26 -10.75
CA GLY A 153 -1.96 -10.70 -9.67
C GLY A 153 -1.10 -10.04 -8.57
N PRO A 154 -1.62 -9.80 -7.35
CA PRO A 154 -0.79 -9.33 -6.26
C PRO A 154 0.35 -10.33 -6.02
N CYS A 155 1.58 -9.85 -5.82
CA CYS A 155 2.80 -10.66 -5.73
C CYS A 155 2.90 -11.44 -4.41
N PHE A 156 1.85 -12.14 -4.02
CA PHE A 156 1.85 -12.98 -2.84
C PHE A 156 1.94 -14.44 -3.23
N GLU A 157 2.77 -15.17 -2.49
CA GLU A 157 2.75 -16.61 -2.55
C GLU A 157 1.35 -17.14 -2.19
N PRO A 158 0.86 -18.19 -2.87
CA PRO A 158 -0.47 -18.76 -2.60
C PRO A 158 -0.73 -19.08 -1.12
N LEU A 159 0.31 -19.43 -0.38
CA LEU A 159 0.24 -19.73 1.05
C LEU A 159 -0.14 -18.51 1.90
N LEU A 160 0.40 -17.33 1.58
CA LEU A 160 0.06 -16.07 2.26
C LEU A 160 -1.39 -15.65 1.96
N CYS A 161 -1.84 -15.84 0.71
CA CYS A 161 -3.24 -15.60 0.35
C CYS A 161 -4.19 -16.46 1.19
N ARG A 162 -3.88 -17.75 1.36
CA ARG A 162 -4.70 -18.65 2.22
C ARG A 162 -4.71 -18.22 3.67
N ALA A 163 -3.59 -17.74 4.21
CA ALA A 163 -3.52 -17.27 5.60
C ALA A 163 -4.40 -16.02 5.82
N VAL A 164 -4.39 -15.09 4.87
CA VAL A 164 -5.26 -13.91 4.91
C VAL A 164 -6.74 -14.29 4.76
N GLU A 165 -7.07 -15.16 3.80
CA GLU A 165 -8.44 -15.66 3.61
C GLU A 165 -8.97 -16.36 4.88
N PHE A 166 -8.15 -17.17 5.52
CA PHE A 166 -8.48 -17.80 6.80
C PHE A 166 -8.80 -16.76 7.87
N LYS A 167 -7.99 -15.69 8.01
CA LYS A 167 -8.24 -14.61 8.97
C LYS A 167 -9.57 -13.92 8.69
N ILE A 168 -9.81 -13.51 7.43
CA ILE A 168 -11.04 -12.82 7.02
C ILE A 168 -12.27 -13.67 7.34
N VAL A 169 -12.28 -14.95 6.93
CA VAL A 169 -13.40 -15.86 7.20
C VAL A 169 -13.58 -16.07 8.70
N GLY A 170 -12.49 -16.23 9.45
CA GLY A 170 -12.55 -16.39 10.91
C GLY A 170 -13.15 -15.19 11.63
N GLU A 171 -12.77 -13.98 11.24
CA GLU A 171 -13.32 -12.74 11.80
C GLU A 171 -14.79 -12.54 11.43
N GLU A 172 -15.16 -12.76 10.16
CA GLU A 172 -16.56 -12.70 9.73
C GLU A 172 -17.44 -13.69 10.51
N MET A 173 -16.93 -14.90 10.77
CA MET A 173 -17.62 -15.89 11.58
C MET A 173 -17.77 -15.43 13.05
N MET A 174 -16.72 -14.87 13.64
CA MET A 174 -16.76 -14.34 15.02
C MET A 174 -17.72 -13.16 15.16
N ILE A 175 -17.81 -12.29 14.16
CA ILE A 175 -18.72 -11.13 14.14
C ILE A 175 -20.17 -11.58 13.93
N ARG A 176 -20.41 -12.54 13.02
CA ARG A 176 -21.78 -12.93 12.61
C ARG A 176 -22.44 -13.93 13.55
N ASN A 177 -21.70 -14.78 14.27
CA ASN A 177 -22.30 -15.86 15.04
C ASN A 177 -21.57 -16.10 16.38
N GLY A 178 -22.22 -15.71 17.48
CA GLY A 178 -21.74 -16.02 18.82
C GLY A 178 -21.75 -17.50 19.18
N LEU A 179 -22.39 -18.43 18.44
CA LEU A 179 -22.48 -19.86 18.83
C LEU A 179 -23.06 -20.86 17.80
N ALA A 180 -23.32 -20.48 16.55
CA ALA A 180 -23.96 -21.39 15.59
C ALA A 180 -22.96 -21.96 14.56
N ALA A 181 -22.76 -23.29 14.64
CA ALA A 181 -22.27 -24.22 13.60
C ALA A 181 -20.90 -24.90 13.87
N GLY A 182 -20.92 -25.94 14.71
CA GLY A 182 -19.74 -26.76 15.01
C GLY A 182 -19.06 -27.42 13.80
N PHE A 183 -19.79 -27.68 12.70
CA PHE A 183 -19.22 -28.25 11.47
C PHE A 183 -18.38 -27.22 10.68
N THR A 184 -18.85 -25.98 10.57
CA THR A 184 -18.10 -24.90 9.91
C THR A 184 -16.91 -24.46 10.77
N THR A 185 -17.03 -24.47 12.09
CA THR A 185 -15.90 -24.16 12.98
C THR A 185 -14.81 -25.22 12.89
N PHE A 186 -15.17 -26.52 12.83
CA PHE A 186 -14.20 -27.60 12.67
C PHE A 186 -13.47 -27.53 11.32
N ALA A 187 -14.21 -27.30 10.22
CA ALA A 187 -13.61 -27.15 8.89
C ALA A 187 -12.65 -25.94 8.83
N LEU A 188 -13.04 -24.81 9.46
CA LEU A 188 -12.17 -23.64 9.58
C LEU A 188 -10.90 -23.97 10.35
N LEU A 189 -11.01 -24.57 11.55
CA LEU A 189 -9.86 -24.96 12.37
C LEU A 189 -8.92 -25.92 11.62
N GLN A 190 -9.47 -26.89 10.88
CA GLN A 190 -8.66 -27.80 10.07
C GLN A 190 -7.92 -27.07 8.94
N SER A 191 -8.57 -26.10 8.29
CA SER A 191 -7.94 -25.24 7.28
C SER A 191 -6.81 -24.38 7.88
N GLY A 192 -7.04 -23.81 9.07
CA GLY A 192 -6.05 -23.03 9.80
C GLY A 192 -4.82 -23.85 10.18
N MET A 193 -5.01 -25.06 10.75
CA MET A 193 -3.91 -25.95 11.11
C MET A 193 -3.06 -26.35 9.91
N ARG A 194 -3.68 -26.65 8.75
CA ARG A 194 -2.94 -26.95 7.51
C ARG A 194 -2.12 -25.74 7.05
N SER A 195 -2.71 -24.55 7.10
CA SER A 195 -2.00 -23.32 6.72
C SER A 195 -0.79 -23.05 7.62
N ILE A 196 -0.91 -23.32 8.92
CA ILE A 196 0.20 -23.19 9.89
C ILE A 196 1.32 -24.21 9.58
N GLU A 197 0.98 -25.46 9.33
CA GLU A 197 1.97 -26.51 9.03
C GLU A 197 2.73 -26.22 7.72
N ASP A 198 2.01 -25.79 6.69
CA ASP A 198 2.61 -25.40 5.42
C ASP A 198 3.54 -24.18 5.60
N LEU A 199 3.11 -23.16 6.39
CA LEU A 199 3.94 -21.99 6.70
C LEU A 199 5.21 -22.36 7.47
N LYS A 200 5.09 -23.28 8.43
CA LYS A 200 6.23 -23.77 9.21
C LYS A 200 7.21 -24.51 8.31
N THR A 201 6.71 -25.38 7.42
CA THR A 201 7.54 -26.13 6.47
C THR A 201 8.35 -25.21 5.57
N VAL A 202 7.73 -24.14 5.06
CA VAL A 202 8.42 -23.14 4.22
C VAL A 202 9.44 -22.33 5.02
N ALA A 203 9.13 -21.95 6.27
CA ALA A 203 10.04 -21.15 7.10
C ALA A 203 11.31 -21.89 7.56
N GLU A 204 11.31 -23.23 7.50
CA GLU A 204 12.45 -24.08 7.86
C GLU A 204 13.42 -24.34 6.68
N HIS A 205 13.14 -23.80 5.49
CA HIS A 205 13.96 -23.90 4.27
C HIS A 205 14.49 -22.54 3.82
#